data_AF-A0A3N5X3K3-F1
#
_entry.id   AF-A0A3N5X3K3-F1
#
_cell.length_a   1.000
_cell.length_b   1.000
_cell.length_c   1.000
_cell.angle_alpha   90.00
_cell.angle_beta   90.00
_cell.angle_gamma   90.00
#
_symmetry.space_group_name_H-M   'P 1'
#
loop_
_entity.id
_entity.type
_entity.pdbx_description
1 polymer ?
#
loop_
_entity_poly.entity_id
_entity_poly.type
_entity_poly.pdbx_seq_one_letter_code
_entity_poly.pdbx_strand_id
1 'polypeptide(L)' 'MLRKGLHFSSHSAVITSFGKEYAKTGELGPQYHQNLIKAQSIRQISDYGYDEPLPVDDVKEVIRWAKEFYQAIETYLKK' A
#
# COMPACT_ATOMS: atom_id res chain seq x y z
N MET A 1 -5.51 10.73 1.93
CA MET A 1 -4.62 11.78 1.38
C MET A 1 -5.36 13.05 1.00
N LEU A 2 -6.27 13.00 0.03
CA LEU A 2 -7.02 14.18 -0.43
C LEU A 2 -7.81 14.88 0.69
N ARG A 3 -8.43 14.13 1.62
CA ARG A 3 -9.07 14.70 2.83
C ARG A 3 -8.13 15.55 3.71
N LYS A 4 -6.81 15.31 3.62
CA LYS A 4 -5.77 16.07 4.32
C LYS A 4 -5.13 17.16 3.42
N GLY A 5 -5.67 17.41 2.23
CA GLY A 5 -5.13 18.39 1.28
C GLY A 5 -3.78 18.01 0.65
N LEU A 6 -3.40 16.72 0.71
CA LEU A 6 -2.10 16.25 0.25
C LEU A 6 -2.17 15.72 -1.19
N HIS A 7 -1.28 16.21 -2.05
CA HIS A 7 -1.16 15.86 -3.46
C HIS A 7 0.25 15.37 -3.79
N PHE A 8 0.32 14.29 -4.56
CA PHE A 8 1.58 13.64 -4.93
C PHE A 8 1.55 13.22 -6.39
N SER A 9 2.70 13.28 -7.06
CA SER A 9 2.85 12.89 -8.47
C SER A 9 3.54 11.54 -8.66
N SER A 10 3.92 10.84 -7.58
CA SER A 10 4.60 9.55 -7.64
C SER A 10 4.09 8.55 -6.60
N HIS A 11 4.14 7.26 -6.94
CA HIS A 11 3.78 6.17 -6.03
C HIS A 11 4.64 6.17 -4.76
N SER A 12 5.95 6.42 -4.88
CA SER A 12 6.86 6.45 -3.74
C SER A 12 6.51 7.58 -2.76
N ALA A 13 6.13 8.77 -3.27
CA ALA A 13 5.69 9.87 -2.43
C ALA A 13 4.38 9.53 -1.71
N VAL A 14 3.40 8.92 -2.39
CA VAL A 14 2.14 8.46 -1.78
C VAL A 14 2.41 7.48 -0.64
N ILE A 15 3.25 6.46 -0.88
CA ILE A 15 3.56 5.42 0.12
C ILE A 15 4.28 6.02 1.32
N THR A 16 5.31 6.83 1.09
CA THR A 16 6.09 7.48 2.16
C THR A 16 5.20 8.39 3.01
N SER A 17 4.39 9.23 2.37
CA SER A 17 3.47 10.10 3.07
C SER A 17 2.39 9.31 3.79
N PHE A 18 1.95 8.15 3.27
CA PHE A 18 0.99 7.31 3.99
C PHE A 18 1.58 6.81 5.32
N GLY A 19 2.84 6.38 5.28
CA GLY A 19 3.61 6.01 6.46
C GLY A 19 3.67 7.14 7.49
N LYS A 20 3.97 8.36 7.05
CA LYS A 20 4.07 9.54 7.92
C LYS A 20 2.72 9.97 8.52
N GLU A 21 1.68 10.06 7.69
CA GLU A 21 0.43 10.74 8.04
C GLU A 21 -0.62 9.84 8.68
N TYR A 22 -0.49 8.51 8.53
CA TYR A 22 -1.46 7.55 9.08
C TYR A 22 -0.81 6.45 9.91
N ALA A 23 0.24 5.80 9.40
CA ALA A 23 0.85 4.67 10.12
C ALA A 23 1.61 5.12 11.36
N LYS A 24 2.43 6.18 11.23
CA LYS A 24 3.22 6.73 12.35
C LYS A 24 2.35 7.40 13.42
N THR A 25 1.22 7.96 13.02
CA THR A 25 0.26 8.60 13.94
C THR A 25 -0.68 7.59 14.59
N GLY A 26 -0.73 6.35 14.11
CA GLY A 26 -1.63 5.30 14.59
C GLY A 26 -3.09 5.48 14.11
N GLU A 27 -3.38 6.46 13.25
CA GLU A 27 -4.71 6.65 12.67
C GLU A 27 -5.15 5.42 11.84
N LEU A 28 -4.19 4.76 11.20
CA LEU A 28 -4.37 3.46 10.55
C LEU A 28 -3.24 2.52 10.96
N GLY A 29 -3.52 1.22 10.91
CA GLY A 29 -2.57 0.19 11.30
C GLY A 29 -1.24 0.25 10.52
N PRO A 30 -0.08 0.06 11.17
CA PRO A 30 1.22 0.16 10.52
C PRO A 30 1.45 -0.93 9.45
N GLN A 31 0.76 -2.07 9.56
CA GLN A 31 0.80 -3.14 8.57
C GLN A 31 0.39 -2.66 7.18
N TYR A 32 -0.51 -1.68 7.07
CA TYR A 32 -0.95 -1.16 5.79
C TYR A 32 0.17 -0.45 5.04
N HIS A 33 1.00 0.32 5.73
CA HIS A 33 2.16 0.95 5.13
C HIS A 33 3.20 -0.08 4.69
N GLN A 34 3.48 -1.08 5.54
CA GLN A 34 4.41 -2.16 5.21
C GLN A 34 3.93 -2.98 4.00
N ASN A 35 2.65 -3.28 3.93
CA ASN A 35 2.06 -4.02 2.81
C ASN A 35 2.10 -3.22 1.52
N LEU A 36 1.88 -1.89 1.57
CA LEU A 36 2.03 -1.02 0.39
C LEU A 36 3.47 -1.01 -0.14
N ILE A 37 4.48 -0.97 0.74
CA ILE A 37 5.89 -1.07 0.33
C ILE A 37 6.15 -2.42 -0.36
N LYS A 38 5.72 -3.53 0.27
CA LYS A 38 5.91 -4.88 -0.28
C LYS A 38 5.21 -5.06 -1.63
N ALA A 39 3.95 -4.62 -1.73
CA ALA A 39 3.18 -4.69 -2.96
C ALA A 39 3.82 -3.87 -4.09
N GLN A 40 4.38 -2.69 -3.79
CA GLN A 40 5.10 -1.90 -4.78
C GLN A 40 6.40 -2.58 -5.24
N SER A 41 7.12 -3.26 -4.34
CA SER A 41 8.29 -4.06 -4.70
C SER A 41 7.92 -5.25 -5.60
N ILE A 42 6.87 -5.99 -5.24
CA ILE A 42 6.35 -7.11 -6.04
C ILE A 42 5.92 -6.64 -7.43
N ARG A 43 5.21 -5.51 -7.52
CA ARG A 43 4.85 -4.90 -8.79
C ARG A 43 6.09 -4.55 -9.62
N GLN A 44 7.11 -3.94 -9.01
CA GLN A 44 8.33 -3.56 -9.72
C GLN A 44 9.06 -4.78 -10.28
N ILE A 45 9.14 -5.88 -9.52
CA ILE A 45 9.69 -7.15 -10.01
C ILE A 45 8.81 -7.71 -11.14
N SER A 46 7.49 -7.68 -11.01
CA SER A 46 6.58 -8.15 -12.06
C SER A 46 6.65 -7.33 -13.35
N ASP A 47 6.83 -6.01 -13.25
CA ASP A 47 6.83 -5.10 -14.40
C ASP A 47 8.20 -5.05 -15.09
N TYR A 48 9.29 -5.30 -14.37
CA TYR A 48 10.67 -5.06 -14.86
C TYR A 48 11.65 -6.22 -14.63
N GLY A 49 11.30 -7.25 -13.86
CA GLY A 49 12.09 -8.44 -13.61
C GLY A 49 11.94 -9.42 -14.76
N TYR A 50 12.88 -9.38 -15.71
CA TYR A 50 12.81 -10.17 -16.94
C TYR A 50 12.90 -11.69 -16.72
N ASP A 51 13.42 -12.16 -15.58
CA ASP A 51 13.74 -13.58 -15.33
C ASP A 51 13.32 -14.13 -13.95
N GLU A 52 12.57 -13.37 -13.14
CA GLU A 52 12.12 -13.83 -11.82
C GLU A 52 10.66 -14.30 -11.86
N PRO A 53 10.37 -15.62 -11.76
CA PRO A 53 9.00 -16.09 -11.66
C PRO A 53 8.41 -15.63 -10.32
N LEU A 54 7.35 -14.82 -10.39
CA LEU A 54 6.64 -14.36 -9.20
C LEU A 54 5.85 -15.54 -8.58
N PRO A 55 6.11 -15.93 -7.31
CA PRO A 55 5.38 -16.99 -6.66
C PRO A 55 3.87 -16.69 -6.57
N VAL A 56 3.04 -17.68 -6.87
CA VAL A 56 1.58 -17.55 -6.81
C VAL A 56 1.11 -17.13 -5.40
N ASP A 57 1.80 -17.57 -4.36
CA ASP A 57 1.45 -17.22 -2.99
C ASP A 57 1.74 -15.75 -2.66
N ASP A 58 2.78 -15.15 -3.25
CA ASP A 58 3.04 -13.71 -3.12
C ASP A 58 1.92 -12.89 -3.78
N VAL A 59 1.41 -13.34 -4.94
CA VAL A 59 0.27 -12.72 -5.61
C VAL A 59 -0.99 -12.82 -4.74
N LYS A 60 -1.27 -13.99 -4.15
CA LYS A 60 -2.41 -14.17 -3.24
C LYS A 60 -2.32 -13.25 -2.02
N GLU A 61 -1.12 -13.10 -1.45
CA GLU A 61 -0.90 -12.21 -0.32
C GLU A 61 -1.16 -10.74 -0.70
N VAL A 62 -0.66 -10.28 -1.86
CA VAL A 62 -0.93 -8.91 -2.33
C VAL A 62 -2.43 -8.68 -2.52
N ILE A 63 -3.16 -9.63 -3.09
CA ILE A 63 -4.63 -9.54 -3.24
C ILE A 63 -5.31 -9.48 -1.87
N ARG A 64 -4.86 -10.30 -0.90
CA ARG A 64 -5.40 -10.30 0.46
C ARG A 64 -5.18 -8.94 1.13
N TRP A 65 -3.94 -8.42 1.09
CA TRP A 65 -3.60 -7.13 1.67
C TRP A 65 -4.38 -5.98 1.02
N ALA A 66 -4.60 -6.02 -0.29
CA ALA A 66 -5.41 -5.01 -0.99
C ALA A 66 -6.86 -5.00 -0.50
N LYS A 67 -7.46 -6.18 -0.28
CA LYS A 67 -8.82 -6.29 0.27
C LYS A 67 -8.90 -5.76 1.70
N GLU A 68 -7.98 -6.17 2.57
CA GLU A 68 -7.90 -5.70 3.96
C GLU A 68 -7.72 -4.18 4.03
N PHE A 69 -6.81 -3.65 3.21
CA PHE A 69 -6.56 -2.21 3.11
C PHE A 69 -7.81 -1.46 2.66
N TYR A 70 -8.46 -1.93 1.60
CA TYR A 70 -9.68 -1.30 1.08
C TYR A 70 -10.78 -1.24 2.14
N GLN A 71 -11.05 -2.34 2.84
CA GLN A 71 -12.06 -2.38 3.91
C GLN A 71 -11.73 -1.43 5.06
N ALA A 72 -10.46 -1.37 5.47
CA ALA A 72 -10.01 -0.47 6.52
C ALA A 72 -10.17 1.01 6.13
N ILE A 73 -9.79 1.37 4.91
CA ILE A 73 -9.96 2.74 4.39
C ILE A 73 -11.44 3.08 4.21
N GLU A 74 -12.25 2.17 3.70
CA GLU A 74 -13.69 2.41 3.55
C GLU A 74 -14.36 2.69 4.90
N THR A 75 -14.03 1.89 5.92
CA THR A 75 -14.50 2.10 7.30
C THR A 75 -13.99 3.42 7.87
N TYR A 76 -12.72 3.75 7.64
CA TYR A 76 -12.13 5.02 8.08
C TYR A 76 -12.78 6.24 7.42
N LEU A 77 -13.15 6.16 6.13
CA LEU A 77 -13.77 7.26 5.39
C LEU A 77 -15.26 7.43 5.69
N LYS A 78 -15.96 6.40 6.19
CA LYS A 78 -17.35 6.50 6.65
C LYS A 78 -17.48 7.21 8.01
N LYS A 79 -16.37 7.34 8.75
CA LYS A 79 -16.25 8.28 9.87
C LYS A 79 -16.01 9.70 9.37
#